data_AF-A0A935JG23-F1
#
_entry.id   AF-A0A935JG23-F1
#
_cell.length_a   1.000
_cell.length_b   1.000
_cell.length_c   1.000
_cell.angle_alpha   90.00
_cell.angle_beta   90.00
_cell.angle_gamma   90.00
#
_symmetry.space_group_name_H-M   'P 1'
#
loop_
_entity.id
_entity.type
_entity.pdbx_description
1 polymer ?
#
loop_
_entity_poly.entity_id
_entity_poly.type
_entity_poly.pdbx_seq_one_letter_code
_entity_poly.pdbx_strand_id
1 'polypeptide(L)'
;MENGRDNGNDQLIVSTPQFSFNLKLTSTIPPVFHGADGIIFLEEAGNSYYYSRTRMDITGTIKIGNITETIKGLAWFDHQWGDFTTNLLSWDWFSLQLDNGIDLMIYQLRDKSNKPLLYTGSFTQNNVTEALLSSDFTLSQLGNQWTSKKTGYTYPIAWEIQIPKKNIHIKTRGKVENSEFDAQLTTYNHYWEGAVMIEGTHTGKGFMELYGYTSKKELSSSKLQKR
;
A
#
# COMPACT_ATOMS: atom_id res chain seq x y z
N MET A 1 14.33 -4.32 -16.64
CA MET A 1 15.46 -5.14 -16.14
C MET A 1 16.07 -4.39 -14.98
N GLU A 2 15.87 -4.89 -13.76
CA GLU A 2 16.41 -4.30 -12.55
C GLU A 2 17.81 -4.88 -12.34
N ASN A 3 18.84 -4.10 -12.68
CA ASN A 3 20.21 -4.47 -12.37
C ASN A 3 20.45 -4.06 -10.91
N GLY A 4 20.57 -5.03 -10.00
CA GLY A 4 20.89 -4.81 -8.58
C GLY A 4 22.30 -4.27 -8.30
N ARG A 5 22.78 -3.32 -9.09
CA ARG A 5 24.13 -2.71 -9.01
C ARG A 5 24.15 -1.28 -8.49
N ASP A 6 23.02 -0.58 -8.46
CA ASP A 6 23.06 0.89 -8.35
C ASP A 6 22.85 1.47 -6.93
N ASN A 7 22.97 0.64 -5.88
CA ASN A 7 23.01 1.08 -4.46
C ASN A 7 21.88 2.06 -4.06
N GLY A 8 20.65 1.82 -4.53
CA GLY A 8 19.50 2.68 -4.27
C GLY A 8 19.30 3.81 -5.29
N ASN A 9 20.01 3.82 -6.42
CA ASN A 9 19.73 4.70 -7.55
C ASN A 9 19.04 3.92 -8.67
N ASP A 10 17.77 4.21 -8.91
CA ASP A 10 16.99 3.52 -9.93
C ASP A 10 16.57 4.45 -11.06
N GLN A 11 16.19 3.85 -12.18
CA GLN A 11 15.52 4.54 -13.26
C GLN A 11 14.22 3.81 -13.64
N LEU A 12 13.11 4.53 -13.56
CA LEU A 12 11.81 4.07 -14.04
C LEU A 12 11.51 4.73 -15.39
N ILE A 13 11.51 3.92 -16.44
CA ILE A 13 11.14 4.33 -17.80
C ILE A 13 9.88 3.57 -18.20
N VAL A 14 8.80 4.30 -18.46
CA VAL A 14 7.55 3.76 -18.99
C VAL A 14 7.20 4.52 -20.26
N SER A 15 6.85 3.81 -21.32
CA SER A 15 6.43 4.40 -22.59
C SER A 15 5.19 3.69 -23.11
N THR A 16 4.08 4.43 -23.20
CA THR A 16 2.82 3.98 -23.79
C THR A 16 2.32 5.05 -24.78
N PRO A 17 1.34 4.74 -25.65
CA PRO A 17 0.73 5.76 -26.51
C PRO A 17 0.06 6.91 -25.73
N GLN A 18 -0.43 6.66 -24.51
CA GLN A 18 -1.22 7.63 -23.73
C GLN A 18 -0.35 8.46 -22.78
N PHE A 19 0.67 7.86 -22.19
CA PHE A 19 1.57 8.50 -21.23
C PHE A 19 2.97 7.89 -21.24
N SER A 20 3.95 8.65 -20.76
CA SER A 20 5.30 8.16 -20.53
C SER A 20 5.94 8.79 -19.30
N PHE A 21 6.82 8.05 -18.65
CA PHE A 21 7.60 8.50 -17.50
C PHE A 21 9.07 8.21 -17.76
N ASN A 22 9.95 9.14 -17.38
CA ASN A 22 11.38 8.90 -17.27
C ASN A 22 11.83 9.53 -15.95
N LEU A 23 11.96 8.70 -14.93
CA LEU A 23 12.17 9.11 -13.55
C LEU A 23 13.46 8.50 -13.02
N LYS A 24 14.23 9.31 -12.32
CA LYS A 24 15.34 8.87 -11.49
C LYS A 24 14.88 8.84 -10.04
N LEU A 25 15.21 7.77 -9.33
CA LEU A 25 14.85 7.57 -7.94
C LEU A 25 16.11 7.31 -7.15
N THR A 26 16.37 8.04 -6.07
CA THR A 26 17.55 7.86 -5.22
C THR A 26 17.13 7.66 -3.77
N SER A 27 17.43 6.50 -3.19
CA SER A 27 17.23 6.22 -1.76
C SER A 27 17.99 7.22 -0.89
N THR A 28 17.30 7.80 0.09
CA THR A 28 17.89 8.74 1.03
C THR A 28 18.18 8.13 2.40
N ILE A 29 17.68 6.91 2.65
CA ILE A 29 17.85 6.14 3.90
C ILE A 29 18.08 4.65 3.58
N PRO A 30 18.62 3.87 4.53
CA PRO A 30 18.76 2.42 4.38
C PRO A 30 17.42 1.72 4.14
N PRO A 31 17.41 0.53 3.50
CA PRO A 31 16.21 -0.28 3.38
C PRO A 31 15.60 -0.64 4.74
N VAL A 32 14.27 -0.68 4.79
CA VAL A 32 13.46 -1.07 5.94
C VAL A 32 13.06 -2.52 5.76
N PHE A 33 13.55 -3.40 6.63
CA PHE A 33 13.09 -4.80 6.66
C PHE A 33 11.78 -4.88 7.43
N HIS A 34 10.77 -5.52 6.84
CA HIS A 34 9.48 -5.71 7.50
C HIS A 34 9.45 -6.98 8.34
N GLY A 35 8.56 -7.02 9.32
CA GLY A 35 8.66 -8.00 10.40
C GLY A 35 9.89 -7.72 11.27
N ALA A 36 10.38 -8.72 11.97
CA ALA A 36 11.57 -8.56 12.83
C ALA A 36 12.88 -8.57 12.05
N ASP A 37 12.91 -9.28 10.92
CA ASP A 37 14.14 -9.66 10.21
C ASP A 37 13.97 -9.72 8.67
N GLY A 38 12.90 -9.10 8.14
CA GLY A 38 12.59 -9.14 6.72
C GLY A 38 11.69 -10.31 6.32
N ILE A 39 11.17 -11.08 7.27
CA ILE A 39 10.28 -12.22 7.03
C ILE A 39 8.90 -11.94 7.65
N ILE A 40 7.85 -12.15 6.84
CA ILE A 40 6.47 -12.16 7.29
C ILE A 40 5.88 -13.55 7.02
N PHE A 41 5.47 -14.23 8.09
CA PHE A 41 4.72 -15.48 8.02
C PHE A 41 3.25 -15.17 7.69
N LEU A 42 2.79 -15.60 6.52
CA LEU A 42 1.43 -15.37 6.02
C LEU A 42 0.50 -16.55 6.35
N GLU A 43 0.76 -17.25 7.44
CA GLU A 43 0.03 -18.47 7.85
C GLU A 43 0.08 -19.55 6.75
N GLU A 44 -1.05 -20.20 6.46
CA GLU A 44 -1.19 -21.21 5.40
C GLU A 44 -0.85 -20.68 4.00
N ALA A 45 -0.80 -19.35 3.81
CA ALA A 45 -0.43 -18.78 2.53
C ALA A 45 1.08 -18.87 2.27
N GLY A 46 1.94 -19.10 3.27
CA GLY A 46 3.38 -19.29 3.10
C GLY A 46 4.25 -18.16 3.66
N ASN A 47 5.52 -18.12 3.23
CA ASN A 47 6.52 -17.19 3.76
C ASN A 47 6.86 -16.09 2.76
N SER A 48 6.82 -14.85 3.23
CA SER A 48 7.23 -13.68 2.46
C SER A 48 8.51 -13.06 3.01
N TYR A 49 9.50 -12.90 2.15
CA TYR A 49 10.62 -11.98 2.35
C TYR A 49 10.22 -10.61 1.86
N TYR A 50 10.46 -9.57 2.66
CA TYR A 50 9.89 -8.25 2.39
C TYR A 50 10.74 -7.11 2.98
N TYR A 51 11.13 -6.18 2.11
CA TYR A 51 11.70 -4.90 2.51
C TYR A 51 11.14 -3.75 1.67
N SER A 52 11.26 -2.53 2.20
CA SER A 52 11.02 -1.29 1.46
C SER A 52 12.27 -0.42 1.34
N ARG A 53 12.26 0.46 0.35
CA ARG A 53 13.00 1.73 0.37
C ARG A 53 11.97 2.83 0.56
N THR A 54 11.78 3.23 1.81
CA THR A 54 10.63 4.06 2.21
C THR A 54 10.78 5.52 1.84
N ARG A 55 11.99 6.00 1.51
CA ARG A 55 12.23 7.37 1.04
C ARG A 55 13.22 7.38 -0.13
N MET A 56 12.67 7.59 -1.32
CA MET A 56 13.46 7.76 -2.54
C MET A 56 13.15 9.11 -3.19
N ASP A 57 14.14 9.99 -3.29
CA ASP A 57 14.00 11.26 -4.00
C ASP A 57 13.74 10.98 -5.47
N ILE A 58 12.62 11.48 -6.00
CA ILE A 58 12.27 11.36 -7.42
C ILE A 58 12.54 12.68 -8.12
N THR A 59 13.19 12.60 -9.28
CA THR A 59 13.21 13.69 -10.27
C THR A 59 13.02 13.13 -11.68
N GLY A 60 12.47 13.91 -12.59
CA GLY A 60 12.36 13.50 -13.99
C GLY A 60 11.19 14.14 -14.70
N THR A 61 10.69 13.46 -15.72
CA THR A 61 9.59 13.97 -16.56
C THR A 61 8.43 13.00 -16.65
N ILE A 62 7.23 13.56 -16.60
CA ILE A 62 5.97 12.87 -16.89
C ILE A 62 5.35 13.51 -18.12
N LYS A 63 4.92 12.69 -19.08
CA LYS A 63 4.15 13.14 -20.24
C LYS A 63 2.78 12.45 -20.26
N ILE A 64 1.72 13.23 -20.37
CA ILE A 64 0.33 12.76 -20.53
C ILE A 64 -0.25 13.45 -21.75
N GLY A 65 -0.61 12.68 -22.78
CA GLY A 65 -0.95 13.23 -24.09
C GLY A 65 0.18 14.11 -24.64
N ASN A 66 -0.10 15.40 -24.88
CA ASN A 66 0.88 16.36 -25.39
C ASN A 66 1.55 17.21 -24.30
N ILE A 67 1.15 17.06 -23.04
CA ILE A 67 1.68 17.85 -21.92
C ILE A 67 2.85 17.08 -21.31
N THR A 68 4.00 17.74 -21.19
CA THR A 68 5.19 17.20 -20.51
C THR A 68 5.54 18.11 -19.35
N GLU A 69 5.68 17.54 -18.16
CA GLU A 69 6.04 18.26 -16.94
C GLU A 69 7.30 17.68 -16.33
N THR A 70 8.16 18.56 -15.79
CA THR A 70 9.27 18.15 -14.93
C THR A 70 8.75 18.05 -13.50
N ILE A 71 9.00 16.92 -12.85
CA ILE A 71 8.52 16.66 -11.50
C ILE A 71 9.66 16.43 -10.52
N LYS A 72 9.36 16.68 -9.25
CA LYS A 72 10.15 16.25 -8.11
C LYS A 72 9.21 15.70 -7.04
N GLY A 73 9.66 14.74 -6.26
CA GLY A 73 8.83 14.15 -5.23
C GLY A 73 9.57 13.10 -4.41
N LEU A 74 8.79 12.30 -3.69
CA LEU A 74 9.28 11.22 -2.87
C LEU A 74 8.53 9.94 -3.25
N ALA A 75 9.26 8.86 -3.46
CA ALA A 75 8.73 7.53 -3.73
C ALA A 75 8.85 6.63 -2.52
N TRP A 76 8.00 5.61 -2.53
CA TRP A 76 8.13 4.40 -1.74
C TRP A 76 8.30 3.24 -2.72
N PHE A 77 9.24 2.35 -2.44
CA PHE A 77 9.44 1.12 -3.19
C PHE A 77 9.33 -0.07 -2.26
N ASP A 78 8.62 -1.10 -2.72
CA ASP A 78 8.51 -2.40 -2.05
C ASP A 78 9.10 -3.51 -2.91
N HIS A 79 9.76 -4.45 -2.25
CA HIS A 79 10.15 -5.71 -2.86
C HIS A 79 9.73 -6.86 -1.95
N GLN A 80 8.79 -7.65 -2.46
CA GLN A 80 8.23 -8.80 -1.76
C GLN A 80 8.36 -10.06 -2.62
N TRP A 81 8.94 -11.12 -2.07
CA TRP A 81 9.13 -12.40 -2.76
C TRP A 81 9.10 -13.57 -1.78
N GLY A 82 8.97 -14.78 -2.28
CA GLY A 82 8.94 -15.98 -1.44
C GLY A 82 8.04 -17.05 -2.02
N ASP A 83 7.84 -18.11 -1.23
CA ASP A 83 6.91 -19.19 -1.55
C ASP A 83 5.60 -18.93 -0.82
N PHE A 84 4.74 -18.12 -1.42
CA PHE A 84 3.42 -17.81 -0.88
C PHE A 84 2.33 -17.65 -1.95
N THR A 85 1.09 -17.89 -1.56
CA THR A 85 -0.09 -17.85 -2.45
C THR A 85 -1.03 -16.70 -2.10
N THR A 86 -1.11 -15.69 -2.97
CA THR A 86 -1.96 -14.50 -2.77
C THR A 86 -3.46 -14.78 -2.94
N ASN A 87 -3.85 -15.80 -3.71
CA ASN A 87 -5.26 -16.16 -3.94
C ASN A 87 -5.98 -16.70 -2.69
N LEU A 88 -5.26 -16.92 -1.59
CA LEU A 88 -5.83 -17.31 -0.29
C LEU A 88 -6.19 -16.11 0.60
N LEU A 89 -5.76 -14.92 0.21
CA LEU A 89 -5.78 -13.74 1.05
C LEU A 89 -6.59 -12.61 0.42
N SER A 90 -6.97 -11.67 1.26
CA SER A 90 -7.34 -10.30 0.90
C SER A 90 -6.63 -9.35 1.86
N TRP A 91 -6.49 -8.07 1.51
CA TRP A 91 -5.71 -7.16 2.35
C TRP A 91 -6.09 -5.69 2.25
N ASP A 92 -5.67 -4.94 3.27
CA ASP A 92 -5.56 -3.49 3.24
C ASP A 92 -4.12 -3.14 3.60
N TRP A 93 -3.45 -2.39 2.73
CA TRP A 93 -2.06 -2.01 2.85
C TRP A 93 -1.90 -0.49 2.77
N PHE A 94 -0.99 0.04 3.59
CA PHE A 94 -0.69 1.47 3.64
C PHE A 94 0.82 1.68 3.72
N SER A 95 1.33 2.59 2.89
CA SER A 95 2.65 3.21 3.08
C SER A 95 2.46 4.70 3.36
N LEU A 96 2.99 5.17 4.49
CA LEU A 96 2.79 6.54 4.96
C LEU A 96 4.15 7.16 5.28
N GLN A 97 4.48 8.25 4.59
CA GLN A 97 5.65 9.07 4.83
C GLN A 97 5.20 10.33 5.55
N LEU A 98 5.36 10.35 6.87
CA LEU A 98 4.96 11.49 7.70
C LEU A 98 5.99 12.62 7.58
N ASP A 99 5.52 13.86 7.71
CA ASP A 99 6.33 15.06 7.49
C ASP A 99 7.47 15.21 8.51
N ASN A 100 7.34 14.60 9.69
CA ASN A 100 8.36 14.59 10.74
C ASN A 100 9.44 13.49 10.56
N GLY A 101 9.47 12.82 9.41
CA GLY A 101 10.46 11.79 9.09
C GLY A 101 10.11 10.38 9.58
N ILE A 102 8.91 10.19 10.15
CA ILE A 102 8.40 8.85 10.46
C ILE A 102 7.86 8.21 9.18
N ASP A 103 8.23 6.96 8.94
CA ASP A 103 7.68 6.13 7.87
C ASP A 103 6.91 4.95 8.48
N LEU A 104 5.69 4.73 8.01
CA LEU A 104 4.83 3.62 8.45
C LEU A 104 4.49 2.72 7.27
N MET A 105 4.66 1.42 7.45
CA MET A 105 3.95 0.41 6.69
C MET A 105 2.92 -0.22 7.61
N ILE A 106 1.65 -0.26 7.19
CA ILE A 106 0.57 -0.91 7.95
C ILE A 106 -0.12 -1.91 7.04
N TYR A 107 -0.30 -3.14 7.51
CA TYR A 107 -0.85 -4.22 6.73
C TYR A 107 -1.83 -5.07 7.53
N GLN A 108 -3.03 -5.22 7.00
CA GLN A 108 -4.03 -6.16 7.48
C GLN A 108 -4.26 -7.24 6.41
N LEU A 109 -4.05 -8.50 6.78
CA LEU A 109 -4.43 -9.66 5.98
C LEU A 109 -5.75 -10.24 6.47
N ARG A 110 -6.53 -10.75 5.54
CA ARG A 110 -7.78 -11.47 5.80
C ARG A 110 -7.84 -12.74 4.98
N ASP A 111 -8.55 -13.74 5.50
CA ASP A 111 -8.84 -14.97 4.77
C ASP A 111 -9.89 -14.77 3.67
N LYS A 112 -10.18 -15.82 2.89
CA LYS A 112 -11.26 -15.84 1.88
C LYS A 112 -12.66 -15.58 2.44
N SER A 113 -12.87 -15.76 3.74
CA SER A 113 -14.12 -15.43 4.44
C SER A 113 -14.13 -14.02 5.01
N ASN A 114 -13.14 -13.18 4.64
CA ASN A 114 -12.94 -11.81 5.10
C ASN A 114 -12.71 -11.69 6.61
N LYS A 115 -12.23 -12.75 7.27
CA LYS A 115 -11.83 -12.72 8.68
C LYS A 115 -10.39 -12.24 8.81
N PRO A 116 -10.05 -11.38 9.79
CA PRO A 116 -8.66 -10.99 10.02
C PRO A 116 -7.76 -12.19 10.31
N LEU A 117 -6.62 -12.25 9.63
CA LEU A 117 -5.58 -13.27 9.82
C LEU A 117 -4.35 -12.67 10.50
N LEU A 118 -3.86 -11.54 9.99
CA LEU A 118 -2.65 -10.89 10.48
C LEU A 118 -2.83 -9.39 10.48
N TYR A 119 -2.31 -8.75 11.52
CA TYR A 119 -2.02 -7.32 11.55
C TYR A 119 -0.53 -7.17 11.82
N THR A 120 0.17 -6.53 10.89
CA THR A 120 1.60 -6.28 10.98
C THR A 120 1.93 -4.93 10.38
N GLY A 121 3.08 -4.39 10.74
CA GLY A 121 3.56 -3.15 10.19
C GLY A 121 5.00 -2.87 10.57
N SER A 122 5.47 -1.70 10.19
CA SER A 122 6.79 -1.21 10.56
C SER A 122 6.71 0.28 10.85
N PHE A 123 7.31 0.68 11.97
CA PHE A 123 7.55 2.07 12.34
C PHE A 123 9.04 2.35 12.11
N THR A 124 9.37 3.29 11.24
CA THR A 124 10.75 3.70 11.02
C THR A 124 10.91 5.17 11.34
N GLN A 125 11.90 5.50 12.16
CA GLN A 125 12.28 6.88 12.45
C GLN A 125 13.79 6.95 12.71
N ASN A 126 14.47 7.96 12.18
CA ASN A 126 15.93 8.13 12.33
C ASN A 126 16.73 6.87 11.94
N ASN A 127 16.32 6.20 10.86
CA ASN A 127 16.89 4.93 10.36
C ASN A 127 16.82 3.75 11.34
N VAL A 128 15.99 3.84 12.37
CA VAL A 128 15.68 2.73 13.29
C VAL A 128 14.28 2.24 12.97
N THR A 129 14.17 0.96 12.67
CA THR A 129 12.90 0.28 12.37
C THR A 129 12.48 -0.58 13.55
N GLU A 130 11.21 -0.48 13.91
CA GLU A 130 10.53 -1.35 14.85
C GLU A 130 9.37 -2.05 14.14
N ALA A 131 9.27 -3.37 14.31
CA ALA A 131 8.09 -4.11 13.89
C ALA A 131 6.88 -3.69 14.72
N LEU A 132 5.73 -3.52 14.07
CA LEU A 132 4.45 -3.30 14.74
C LEU A 132 3.65 -4.59 14.70
N LEU A 133 3.21 -5.05 15.86
CA LEU A 133 2.33 -6.21 15.98
C LEU A 133 0.88 -5.77 16.14
N SER A 134 -0.04 -6.73 16.08
CA SER A 134 -1.49 -6.51 16.26
C SER A 134 -1.87 -5.80 17.57
N SER A 135 -1.02 -5.87 18.61
CA SER A 135 -1.24 -5.20 19.90
C SER A 135 -0.71 -3.77 19.95
N ASP A 136 0.10 -3.35 18.98
CA ASP A 136 0.73 -2.03 18.97
C ASP A 136 -0.11 -0.98 18.25
N PHE A 137 -1.04 -1.40 17.39
CA PHE A 137 -1.88 -0.49 16.62
C PHE A 137 -3.31 -0.97 16.40
N THR A 138 -4.20 -0.03 16.12
CA THR A 138 -5.56 -0.30 15.63
C THR A 138 -5.74 0.27 14.24
N LEU A 139 -6.41 -0.47 13.36
CA LEU A 139 -6.82 -0.06 12.04
C LEU A 139 -8.35 -0.14 11.93
N SER A 140 -9.03 0.96 11.61
CA SER A 140 -10.49 1.02 11.59
C SER A 140 -11.01 1.77 10.37
N GLN A 141 -12.02 1.21 9.70
CA GLN A 141 -12.68 1.89 8.58
C GLN A 141 -13.49 3.08 9.10
N LEU A 142 -13.29 4.23 8.48
CA LEU A 142 -14.17 5.39 8.63
C LEU A 142 -15.25 5.25 7.56
N GLY A 143 -16.52 5.46 7.91
CA GLY A 143 -17.69 5.07 7.09
C GLY A 143 -17.79 5.60 5.65
N ASN A 144 -16.81 6.38 5.17
CA ASN A 144 -16.67 6.78 3.78
C ASN A 144 -16.27 5.59 2.91
N GLN A 145 -17.17 5.20 2.02
CA GLN A 145 -16.94 4.17 1.01
C GLN A 145 -17.13 4.78 -0.38
N TRP A 146 -16.41 4.23 -1.36
CA TRP A 146 -16.61 4.54 -2.76
C TRP A 146 -16.99 3.26 -3.52
N THR A 147 -17.99 3.36 -4.38
CA THR A 147 -18.44 2.25 -5.23
C THR A 147 -18.06 2.51 -6.67
N SER A 148 -17.31 1.58 -7.28
CA SER A 148 -16.97 1.66 -8.70
C SER A 148 -18.22 1.54 -9.55
N LYS A 149 -18.36 2.45 -10.51
CA LYS A 149 -19.41 2.37 -11.54
C LYS A 149 -19.14 1.29 -12.59
N LYS A 150 -17.88 0.82 -12.70
CA LYS A 150 -17.47 -0.17 -13.71
C LYS A 150 -17.73 -1.60 -13.21
N THR A 151 -17.27 -1.91 -12.02
CA THR A 151 -17.33 -3.27 -11.43
C THR A 151 -18.48 -3.43 -10.43
N GLY A 152 -18.99 -2.32 -9.87
CA GLY A 152 -19.92 -2.34 -8.75
C GLY A 152 -19.29 -2.64 -7.39
N TYR A 153 -17.95 -2.78 -7.32
CA TYR A 153 -17.22 -3.07 -6.08
C TYR A 153 -17.23 -1.87 -5.15
N THR A 154 -17.29 -2.12 -3.84
CA THR A 154 -17.32 -1.06 -2.82
C THR A 154 -16.09 -1.12 -1.93
N TYR A 155 -15.31 -0.04 -1.92
CA TYR A 155 -14.05 0.09 -1.22
C TYR A 155 -14.16 1.08 -0.05
N PRO A 156 -13.67 0.75 1.15
CA PRO A 156 -13.52 1.68 2.26
C PRO A 156 -12.31 2.57 1.99
N ILE A 157 -12.54 3.81 1.54
CA ILE A 157 -11.46 4.70 1.11
C ILE A 157 -11.00 5.66 2.21
N ALA A 158 -11.51 5.49 3.44
CA ALA A 158 -11.09 6.27 4.61
C ALA A 158 -10.89 5.37 5.82
N TRP A 159 -9.79 5.61 6.54
CA TRP A 159 -9.36 4.77 7.65
C TRP A 159 -8.81 5.61 8.79
N GLU A 160 -8.87 5.06 9.99
CA GLU A 160 -8.22 5.56 11.18
C GLU A 160 -7.14 4.57 11.62
N ILE A 161 -5.95 5.11 11.91
CA ILE A 161 -4.79 4.36 12.39
C ILE A 161 -4.36 4.98 13.71
N GLN A 162 -4.25 4.15 14.75
CA GLN A 162 -3.75 4.56 16.07
C GLN A 162 -2.58 3.68 16.47
N ILE A 163 -1.48 4.29 16.91
CA ILE A 163 -0.29 3.64 17.48
C ILE A 163 0.03 4.36 18.80
N PRO A 164 -0.66 4.01 19.91
CA PRO A 164 -0.63 4.81 21.14
C PRO A 164 0.76 5.02 21.72
N LYS A 165 1.61 3.98 21.73
CA LYS A 165 3.00 4.06 22.25
C LYS A 165 3.89 5.04 21.46
N LYS A 166 3.48 5.41 20.24
CA LYS A 166 4.20 6.35 19.37
C LYS A 166 3.49 7.71 19.29
N ASN A 167 2.42 7.92 20.05
CA ASN A 167 1.57 9.12 20.00
C ASN A 167 1.02 9.42 18.59
N ILE A 168 0.74 8.36 17.81
CA ILE A 168 0.18 8.48 16.47
C ILE A 168 -1.31 8.15 16.56
N HIS A 169 -2.13 9.11 16.15
CA HIS A 169 -3.54 8.95 15.84
C HIS A 169 -3.81 9.77 14.59
N ILE A 170 -3.98 9.08 13.47
CA ILE A 170 -4.14 9.69 12.16
C ILE A 170 -5.35 9.10 11.44
N LYS A 171 -5.91 9.91 10.55
CA LYS A 171 -6.92 9.49 9.60
C LYS A 171 -6.34 9.59 8.20
N THR A 172 -6.61 8.58 7.39
CA THR A 172 -6.22 8.55 5.98
C THR A 172 -7.47 8.55 5.11
N ARG A 173 -7.40 9.20 3.94
CA ARG A 173 -8.46 9.14 2.93
C ARG A 173 -7.88 9.21 1.52
N GLY A 174 -8.40 8.39 0.61
CA GLY A 174 -8.07 8.45 -0.81
C GLY A 174 -8.25 9.85 -1.39
N LYS A 175 -7.21 10.39 -2.03
CA LYS A 175 -7.19 11.72 -2.64
C LYS A 175 -8.07 11.79 -3.89
N VAL A 176 -8.12 10.68 -4.64
CA VAL A 176 -8.99 10.48 -5.80
C VAL A 176 -9.82 9.24 -5.50
N GLU A 177 -11.15 9.39 -5.47
CA GLU A 177 -12.01 8.26 -5.09
C GLU A 177 -12.00 7.16 -6.16
N ASN A 178 -12.00 7.56 -7.44
CA ASN A 178 -11.95 6.66 -8.59
C ASN A 178 -10.52 6.19 -8.88
N SER A 179 -10.00 5.40 -7.95
CA SER A 179 -8.65 4.83 -7.95
C SER A 179 -8.69 3.29 -8.10
N GLU A 180 -9.77 2.74 -8.66
CA GLU A 180 -9.83 1.31 -8.97
C GLU A 180 -8.85 0.97 -10.10
N PHE A 181 -7.98 0.00 -9.83
CA PHE A 181 -7.05 -0.56 -10.79
C PHE A 181 -7.54 -1.95 -11.22
N ASP A 182 -7.74 -2.11 -12.53
CA ASP A 182 -8.10 -3.37 -13.16
C ASP A 182 -6.81 -4.10 -13.59
N ALA A 183 -6.45 -5.12 -12.81
CA ALA A 183 -5.26 -5.93 -12.99
C ALA A 183 -5.62 -7.36 -13.45
N GLN A 184 -6.78 -7.57 -14.07
CA GLN A 184 -7.24 -8.91 -14.44
C GLN A 184 -6.28 -9.62 -15.41
N LEU A 185 -5.51 -8.87 -16.21
CA LEU A 185 -4.55 -9.41 -17.16
C LEU A 185 -3.21 -9.82 -16.54
N THR A 186 -2.93 -9.42 -15.29
CA THR A 186 -1.64 -9.68 -14.63
C THR A 186 -1.81 -10.52 -13.37
N THR A 187 -2.56 -10.03 -12.40
CA THR A 187 -2.77 -10.71 -11.12
C THR A 187 -4.16 -11.33 -10.99
N TYR A 188 -5.00 -11.20 -12.03
CA TYR A 188 -6.39 -11.69 -12.06
C TYR A 188 -7.34 -10.99 -11.08
N ASN A 189 -6.98 -9.78 -10.62
CA ASN A 189 -7.67 -9.08 -9.53
C ASN A 189 -8.08 -7.64 -9.87
N HIS A 190 -8.98 -7.09 -9.07
CA HIS A 190 -9.26 -5.66 -9.00
C HIS A 190 -8.76 -5.11 -7.66
N TYR A 191 -8.05 -4.00 -7.71
CA TYR A 191 -7.56 -3.27 -6.55
C TYR A 191 -8.22 -1.91 -6.47
N TRP A 192 -8.26 -1.33 -5.28
CA TRP A 192 -8.25 0.13 -5.17
C TRP A 192 -6.83 0.54 -4.81
N GLU A 193 -6.23 1.39 -5.61
CA GLU A 193 -4.84 1.83 -5.49
C GLU A 193 -4.76 3.34 -5.65
N GLY A 194 -4.37 4.05 -4.58
CA GLY A 194 -4.40 5.49 -4.62
C GLY A 194 -3.60 6.20 -3.55
N ALA A 195 -3.12 7.39 -3.92
CA ALA A 195 -2.55 8.32 -2.97
C ALA A 195 -3.57 8.72 -1.90
N VAL A 196 -3.14 8.81 -0.66
CA VAL A 196 -3.98 9.22 0.48
C VAL A 196 -3.54 10.56 1.06
N MET A 197 -4.51 11.30 1.59
CA MET A 197 -4.28 12.40 2.52
C MET A 197 -4.14 11.84 3.94
N ILE A 198 -3.36 12.51 4.78
CA ILE A 198 -3.13 12.14 6.19
C ILE A 198 -3.42 13.36 7.06
N GLU A 199 -4.25 13.19 8.09
CA GLU A 199 -4.60 14.23 9.05
C GLU A 199 -4.65 13.69 10.49
N GLY A 200 -4.65 14.57 11.48
CA GLY A 200 -4.71 14.22 12.90
C GLY A 200 -3.46 14.68 13.65
N THR A 201 -2.88 13.79 14.45
CA THR A 201 -1.64 14.06 15.20
C THR A 201 -0.43 14.33 14.30
N HIS A 202 -0.45 13.83 13.06
CA HIS A 202 0.61 13.96 12.08
C HIS A 202 0.01 14.25 10.70
N THR A 203 0.81 14.89 9.85
CA THR A 203 0.55 15.10 8.42
C THR A 203 1.60 14.37 7.59
N GLY A 204 1.32 14.18 6.31
CA GLY A 204 2.25 13.54 5.39
C GLY A 204 1.61 13.17 4.08
N LYS A 205 2.26 12.25 3.38
CA LYS A 205 1.80 11.65 2.12
C LYS A 205 1.82 10.14 2.25
N GLY A 206 1.00 9.47 1.47
CA GLY A 206 1.03 8.02 1.45
C GLY A 206 0.28 7.42 0.30
N PHE A 207 0.27 6.10 0.29
CA PHE A 207 -0.47 5.28 -0.65
C PHE A 207 -1.26 4.23 0.13
N MET A 208 -2.41 3.84 -0.43
CA MET A 208 -3.25 2.78 0.10
C MET A 208 -3.63 1.84 -1.03
N GLU A 209 -3.51 0.55 -0.76
CA GLU A 209 -3.94 -0.54 -1.63
C GLU A 209 -4.96 -1.41 -0.90
N LEU A 210 -6.08 -1.68 -1.56
CA LEU A 210 -7.19 -2.45 -1.01
C LEU A 210 -7.56 -3.58 -1.97
N TYR A 211 -7.56 -4.80 -1.46
CA TYR A 211 -7.87 -6.01 -2.22
C TYR A 211 -8.91 -6.91 -1.53
N GLY A 212 -9.66 -7.66 -2.33
CA GLY A 212 -10.69 -8.61 -1.88
C GLY A 212 -12.06 -7.98 -1.60
N TYR A 213 -12.29 -6.75 -2.07
CA TYR A 213 -13.60 -6.11 -2.03
C TYR A 213 -14.44 -6.51 -3.24
N THR A 214 -15.76 -6.60 -3.04
CA THR A 214 -16.70 -7.11 -4.04
C THR A 214 -17.94 -6.22 -4.12
N SER A 215 -18.87 -6.59 -5.02
CA SER A 215 -20.15 -5.90 -5.13
C SER A 215 -21.07 -6.21 -3.93
N LYS A 216 -21.91 -5.24 -3.53
CA LYS A 216 -22.91 -5.45 -2.46
C LYS A 216 -23.87 -6.62 -2.75
N LYS A 217 -24.09 -6.95 -4.03
CA LYS A 217 -24.93 -8.08 -4.44
C LYS A 217 -24.26 -9.42 -4.14
N GLU A 218 -22.97 -9.57 -4.42
CA GLU A 218 -22.21 -10.78 -4.10
C GLU A 218 -22.13 -11.06 -2.58
N LEU A 219 -22.01 -9.99 -1.77
CA LEU A 219 -22.08 -10.08 -0.31
C LEU A 219 -23.45 -10.59 0.20
N SER A 220 -24.54 -10.34 -0.52
CA SER A 220 -25.88 -10.81 -0.16
C SER A 220 -26.11 -12.27 -0.55
N SER A 221 -25.63 -12.69 -1.72
CA SER A 221 -25.77 -14.07 -2.22
C SER A 221 -24.93 -15.08 -1.42
N SER A 222 -23.73 -14.70 -1.01
CA SER A 222 -22.86 -15.54 -0.17
C SER A 222 -23.41 -15.79 1.24
N LYS A 223 -24.17 -14.85 1.80
CA LYS A 223 -24.87 -15.02 3.09
C LYS A 223 -26.08 -15.95 3.00
N LEU A 224 -26.74 -16.03 1.83
CA LEU A 224 -27.89 -16.89 1.60
C LEU A 224 -27.50 -18.36 1.38
N GLN A 225 -26.31 -18.64 0.83
CA GLN A 225 -25.82 -20.01 0.62
C GLN A 225 -25.20 -20.66 1.87
N LYS A 226 -24.99 -19.91 2.96
CA LYS A 226 -24.45 -20.39 4.24
C LYS A 226 -25.52 -20.61 5.31
N ARG A 227 -26.81 -20.71 4.92
CA ARG A 227 -27.93 -21.02 5.82
C ARG A 227 -28.55 -22.36 5.48
#